data_AF-A0A0C3NE48-F1
#
_entry.id   AF-A0A0C3NE48-F1
#
_cell.length_a   1.000
_cell.length_b   1.000
_cell.length_c   1.000
_cell.angle_alpha   90.00
_cell.angle_beta   90.00
_cell.angle_gamma   90.00
#
_symmetry.space_group_name_H-M   'P 1'
#
loop_
_entity.id
_entity.type
_entity.pdbx_description
1 polymer ?
#
loop_
_entity_poly.entity_id
_entity_poly.type
_entity_poly.pdbx_seq_one_letter_code
_entity_poly.pdbx_strand_id
1 'polypeptide(L)'
;MSTDTGSTSSPHAHNTIHRSHTLPPTAPLSSQVGGHAGVQTTEDGSLLLKPALSRELAFYQLVRDGISSDIGGATAAASGLKPLLPWIPKFLGVLSIGNHLVDVSPETMATHGLPAVPPANGTTTTIVLENLTYGFHKPCILDVKLGTILYDEDAPPEKKERMIRTAANTTSLSTGVRLTGFQVYANDHPDPVLTPKKYGKTIKPEHLPDGIARFFPFRHPASSTTAPLSFPSSSDDITTPDNIQPGLPPLSLFVLLTRLLEALERLRAALAEAEVRIVGGSILIIYEGDWARA
;
A
#
# COMPACT_ATOMS: atom_id res chain seq x y z
N MET A 1 -56.10 51.36 -15.62
CA MET A 1 -55.98 51.38 -17.09
C MET A 1 -54.58 51.91 -17.35
N SER A 2 -53.54 51.07 -17.51
CA SER A 2 -53.45 49.82 -18.30
C SER A 2 -53.54 50.15 -19.80
N THR A 3 -52.58 49.82 -20.67
CA THR A 3 -51.30 49.07 -20.53
C THR A 3 -50.08 50.00 -20.77
N ASP A 4 -48.85 49.69 -21.25
CA ASP A 4 -48.23 48.47 -21.83
C ASP A 4 -46.68 48.46 -21.71
N THR A 5 -46.02 47.49 -22.35
CA THR A 5 -44.59 47.12 -22.24
C THR A 5 -43.55 48.06 -22.89
N GLY A 6 -42.32 48.05 -22.34
CA GLY A 6 -41.07 48.41 -23.03
C GLY A 6 -39.86 47.77 -22.34
N SER A 7 -39.02 47.00 -23.07
CA SER A 7 -37.99 46.11 -22.50
C SER A 7 -36.58 46.39 -23.03
N THR A 8 -35.59 46.47 -22.13
CA THR A 8 -34.16 46.31 -22.44
C THR A 8 -33.38 45.68 -21.27
N SER A 9 -33.11 44.37 -21.38
CA SER A 9 -31.91 43.64 -20.91
C SER A 9 -31.07 44.19 -19.73
N SER A 10 -31.11 43.49 -18.59
CA SER A 10 -29.94 43.36 -17.71
C SER A 10 -28.96 42.32 -18.28
N PRO A 11 -27.63 42.46 -18.10
CA PRO A 11 -26.67 41.46 -18.57
C PRO A 11 -26.78 40.17 -17.75
N HIS A 12 -26.77 39.01 -18.42
CA HIS A 12 -26.61 37.74 -17.74
C HIS A 12 -25.20 37.65 -17.14
N ALA A 13 -25.13 37.71 -15.80
CA ALA A 13 -23.95 37.25 -15.09
C ALA A 13 -23.78 35.74 -15.38
N HIS A 14 -22.75 35.39 -16.16
CA HIS A 14 -22.34 34.00 -16.30
C HIS A 14 -21.92 33.49 -14.92
N ASN A 15 -22.80 32.72 -14.29
CA ASN A 15 -22.54 32.09 -13.01
C ASN A 15 -21.59 30.89 -13.24
N THR A 16 -20.32 31.20 -13.48
CA THR A 16 -19.25 30.22 -13.63
C THR A 16 -19.16 29.43 -12.34
N ILE A 17 -19.69 28.21 -12.36
CA ILE A 17 -19.63 27.29 -11.24
C ILE A 17 -18.16 26.92 -11.06
N HIS A 18 -17.46 27.68 -10.21
CA HIS A 18 -16.22 27.25 -9.60
C HIS A 18 -16.53 26.00 -8.78
N ARG A 19 -16.39 24.83 -9.41
CA ARG A 19 -16.23 23.58 -8.68
C ARG A 19 -14.97 23.73 -7.84
N SER A 20 -15.14 24.06 -6.57
CA SER A 20 -14.12 23.86 -5.58
C SER A 20 -13.81 22.37 -5.57
N HIS A 21 -12.67 21.97 -6.14
CA HIS A 21 -12.15 20.61 -6.04
C HIS A 21 -11.57 20.37 -4.64
N THR A 22 -12.34 20.72 -3.62
CA THR A 22 -12.18 20.26 -2.25
C THR A 22 -12.32 18.75 -2.26
N LEU A 23 -11.28 18.07 -1.78
CA LEU A 23 -11.30 16.64 -1.56
C LEU A 23 -12.41 16.27 -0.57
N PRO A 24 -12.90 15.02 -0.60
CA PRO A 24 -13.63 14.46 0.54
C PRO A 24 -12.81 14.60 1.84
N PRO A 25 -13.45 14.58 3.02
CA PRO A 25 -12.75 14.35 4.28
C PRO A 25 -11.81 13.15 4.19
N THR A 26 -10.72 13.20 4.95
CA THR A 26 -9.67 12.17 4.92
C THR A 26 -9.38 11.62 6.31
N ALA A 27 -9.00 10.36 6.37
CA ALA A 27 -8.63 9.63 7.57
C ALA A 27 -7.27 8.92 7.40
N PRO A 28 -6.53 8.61 8.48
CA PRO A 28 -5.34 7.76 8.40
C PRO A 28 -5.67 6.36 7.83
N LEU A 29 -4.77 5.78 7.04
CA LEU A 29 -4.96 4.43 6.51
C LEU A 29 -4.88 3.36 7.63
N SER A 30 -6.00 2.70 7.93
CA SER A 30 -6.11 1.72 9.02
C SER A 30 -5.27 0.45 8.81
N SER A 31 -5.23 -0.08 7.59
CA SER A 31 -4.60 -1.38 7.26
C SER A 31 -3.14 -1.26 6.80
N GLN A 32 -2.38 -0.30 7.35
CA GLN A 32 -1.02 -0.01 6.88
C GLN A 32 0.04 -0.97 7.46
N VAL A 33 0.20 -2.15 6.87
CA VAL A 33 1.26 -3.11 7.23
C VAL A 33 2.69 -2.67 6.83
N GLY A 34 2.79 -1.84 5.79
CA GLY A 34 4.03 -1.49 5.07
C GLY A 34 4.38 0.01 5.08
N GLY A 35 5.18 0.45 4.11
CA GLY A 35 5.36 1.88 3.75
C GLY A 35 5.91 2.85 4.82
N HIS A 36 5.76 4.15 4.50
CA HIS A 36 6.11 5.34 5.32
C HIS A 36 4.85 5.90 6.02
N ALA A 37 5.01 6.65 7.11
CA ALA A 37 3.89 7.30 7.82
C ALA A 37 3.24 8.43 6.98
N GLY A 38 2.03 8.84 7.38
CA GLY A 38 1.30 9.95 6.76
C GLY A 38 0.44 9.59 5.54
N VAL A 39 0.23 8.30 5.26
CA VAL A 39 -0.74 7.88 4.22
C VAL A 39 -2.16 8.05 4.76
N GLN A 40 -2.99 8.73 3.99
CA GLN A 40 -4.41 8.94 4.26
C GLN A 40 -5.26 8.23 3.20
N THR A 41 -6.54 8.03 3.54
CA THR A 41 -7.61 7.60 2.63
C THR A 41 -8.70 8.67 2.59
N THR A 42 -9.45 8.75 1.50
CA THR A 42 -10.76 9.43 1.49
C THR A 42 -11.76 8.73 2.42
N GLU A 43 -12.77 9.47 2.88
CA GLU A 43 -13.88 9.00 3.74
C GLU A 43 -14.63 7.77 3.18
N ASP A 44 -14.81 7.71 1.86
CA ASP A 44 -15.42 6.56 1.17
C ASP A 44 -14.48 5.34 1.05
N GLY A 45 -13.21 5.48 1.44
CA GLY A 45 -12.19 4.43 1.37
C GLY A 45 -11.59 4.19 -0.02
N SER A 46 -12.00 4.91 -1.08
CA SER A 46 -11.69 4.54 -2.46
C SER A 46 -10.32 5.03 -2.97
N LEU A 47 -9.79 6.13 -2.42
CA LEU A 47 -8.53 6.75 -2.87
C LEU A 47 -7.51 6.85 -1.73
N LEU A 48 -6.25 6.55 -2.05
CA LEU A 48 -5.11 6.80 -1.18
C LEU A 48 -4.46 8.15 -1.50
N LEU A 49 -4.28 8.96 -0.45
CA LEU A 49 -3.50 10.18 -0.48
C LEU A 49 -2.14 9.90 0.18
N LYS A 50 -1.07 9.94 -0.62
CA LYS A 50 0.28 9.60 -0.16
C LYS A 50 1.23 10.79 -0.33
N PRO A 51 1.82 11.32 0.76
CA PRO A 51 2.94 12.25 0.67
C PRO A 51 4.10 11.62 -0.11
N ALA A 52 4.53 12.27 -1.18
CA ALA A 52 5.42 11.69 -2.18
C ALA A 52 6.79 12.39 -2.23
N LEU A 53 7.83 11.59 -2.40
CA LEU A 53 9.15 12.11 -2.79
C LEU A 53 9.13 12.46 -4.28
N SER A 54 9.91 13.47 -4.70
CA SER A 54 9.94 13.92 -6.11
C SER A 54 10.25 12.80 -7.11
N ARG A 55 11.05 11.79 -6.71
CA ARG A 55 11.37 10.58 -7.49
C ARG A 55 10.16 9.66 -7.65
N GLU A 56 9.31 9.53 -6.64
CA GLU A 56 8.08 8.73 -6.72
C GLU A 56 7.03 9.43 -7.58
N LEU A 57 6.88 10.76 -7.45
CA LEU A 57 6.02 11.54 -8.35
C LEU A 57 6.47 11.42 -9.81
N ALA A 58 7.76 11.59 -10.10
CA ALA A 58 8.30 11.48 -11.45
C ALA A 58 8.06 10.10 -12.08
N PHE A 59 8.15 9.02 -11.28
CA PHE A 59 7.79 7.67 -11.72
C PHE A 59 6.30 7.57 -12.12
N TYR A 60 5.38 8.03 -11.26
CA TYR A 60 3.94 7.98 -11.59
C TYR A 60 3.54 8.90 -12.74
N GLN A 61 4.24 10.02 -12.94
CA GLN A 61 4.07 10.87 -14.13
C GLN A 61 4.53 10.14 -15.40
N LEU A 62 5.71 9.50 -15.40
CA LEU A 62 6.18 8.70 -16.53
C LEU A 62 5.25 7.52 -16.86
N VAL A 63 4.68 6.87 -15.84
CA VAL A 63 3.65 5.82 -15.98
C VAL A 63 2.39 6.36 -16.68
N ARG A 64 1.87 7.52 -16.25
CA ARG A 64 0.71 8.18 -16.86
C ARG A 64 0.98 8.60 -18.30
N ASP A 65 2.13 9.23 -18.53
CA ASP A 65 2.48 9.82 -19.83
C ASP A 65 2.83 8.72 -20.87
N GLY A 66 3.12 7.51 -20.39
CA GLY A 66 3.21 6.29 -21.20
C GLY A 66 1.88 5.64 -21.60
N ILE A 67 0.78 6.03 -20.96
CA ILE A 67 -0.59 5.55 -21.23
C ILE A 67 -1.32 6.51 -22.19
N SER A 68 -1.04 7.81 -22.13
CA SER A 68 -1.56 8.78 -23.10
C SER A 68 -1.02 8.50 -24.50
N SER A 69 -1.92 8.18 -25.43
CA SER A 69 -1.61 7.96 -26.86
C SER A 69 -1.19 9.24 -27.60
N ASP A 70 -1.54 10.39 -27.05
CA ASP A 70 -1.60 11.65 -27.78
C ASP A 70 -0.55 12.64 -27.28
N ILE A 71 0.68 12.54 -27.80
CA ILE A 71 1.66 13.62 -28.08
C ILE A 71 3.00 12.97 -28.46
N GLY A 72 3.57 13.37 -29.61
CA GLY A 72 4.86 12.86 -30.06
C GLY A 72 6.04 13.43 -29.27
N GLY A 73 6.86 12.58 -28.67
CA GLY A 73 8.16 12.97 -28.09
C GLY A 73 8.68 12.07 -26.97
N ALA A 74 7.82 11.65 -26.03
CA ALA A 74 8.22 10.93 -24.80
C ALA A 74 8.23 9.38 -24.93
N THR A 75 8.19 8.85 -26.15
CA THR A 75 7.70 7.48 -26.43
C THR A 75 8.63 6.34 -26.02
N ALA A 76 9.93 6.58 -25.84
CA ALA A 76 10.92 5.54 -25.55
C ALA A 76 10.99 5.16 -24.05
N ALA A 77 11.25 6.13 -23.16
CA ALA A 77 11.40 5.85 -21.72
C ALA A 77 10.14 5.23 -21.10
N ALA A 78 8.97 5.56 -21.66
CA ALA A 78 7.71 4.99 -21.22
C ALA A 78 7.40 3.61 -21.82
N SER A 79 7.99 3.21 -22.95
CA SER A 79 7.79 1.85 -23.48
C SER A 79 8.38 0.78 -22.57
N GLY A 80 9.51 1.06 -21.93
CA GLY A 80 10.16 0.18 -20.95
C GLY A 80 9.36 -0.03 -19.66
N LEU A 81 8.28 0.72 -19.40
CA LEU A 81 7.38 0.48 -18.26
C LEU A 81 6.07 -0.23 -18.63
N LYS A 82 5.78 -0.42 -19.93
CA LYS A 82 4.50 -1.02 -20.39
C LYS A 82 4.20 -2.40 -19.79
N PRO A 83 5.17 -3.33 -19.60
CA PRO A 83 4.90 -4.61 -18.95
C PRO A 83 4.44 -4.48 -17.48
N LEU A 84 4.86 -3.41 -16.79
CA LEU A 84 4.58 -3.20 -15.36
C LEU A 84 3.24 -2.49 -15.08
N LEU A 85 2.60 -1.90 -16.09
CA LEU A 85 1.34 -1.14 -15.90
C LEU A 85 0.22 -1.94 -15.18
N PRO A 86 0.02 -3.25 -15.40
CA PRO A 86 -0.97 -4.05 -14.65
C PRO A 86 -0.63 -4.30 -13.18
N TRP A 87 0.56 -3.89 -12.72
CA TRP A 87 1.13 -4.19 -11.41
C TRP A 87 1.43 -2.93 -10.58
N ILE A 88 1.13 -1.75 -11.13
CA ILE A 88 1.35 -0.43 -10.51
C ILE A 88 -0.02 0.14 -10.13
N PRO A 89 -0.22 0.65 -8.90
CA PRO A 89 -1.49 1.27 -8.51
C PRO A 89 -1.84 2.43 -9.46
N LYS A 90 -3.10 2.48 -9.91
CA LYS A 90 -3.60 3.54 -10.78
C LYS A 90 -3.37 4.91 -10.13
N PHE A 91 -2.67 5.78 -10.86
CA PHE A 91 -2.40 7.16 -10.46
C PHE A 91 -3.47 8.09 -11.03
N LEU A 92 -4.11 8.87 -10.15
CA LEU A 92 -5.21 9.77 -10.51
C LEU A 92 -4.77 11.24 -10.60
N GLY A 93 -3.68 11.62 -9.92
CA GLY A 93 -3.15 12.98 -9.99
C GLY A 93 -2.33 13.40 -8.77
N VAL A 94 -2.11 14.71 -8.67
CA VAL A 94 -1.26 15.35 -7.66
C VAL A 94 -2.07 16.40 -6.91
N LEU A 95 -1.84 16.50 -5.62
CA LEU A 95 -2.40 17.49 -4.71
C LEU A 95 -1.26 18.32 -4.11
N SER A 96 -1.35 19.64 -4.27
CA SER A 96 -0.47 20.59 -3.61
C SER A 96 -1.17 21.07 -2.34
N ILE A 97 -0.81 20.49 -1.19
CA ILE A 97 -1.34 20.95 0.10
C ILE A 97 -0.54 22.18 0.50
N GLY A 98 -1.17 23.35 0.41
CA GLY A 98 -0.64 24.60 0.97
C GLY A 98 -0.84 24.64 2.49
N ASN A 99 0.06 25.31 3.21
CA ASN A 99 0.01 25.41 4.66
C ASN A 99 -1.26 26.13 5.15
N HIS A 100 -2.28 25.35 5.52
CA HIS A 100 -3.05 25.66 6.71
C HIS A 100 -2.31 25.07 7.91
N LEU A 101 -2.15 25.85 8.97
CA LEU A 101 -1.34 25.50 10.13
C LEU A 101 -2.05 24.44 10.97
N VAL A 102 -1.82 23.16 10.65
CA VAL A 102 -2.10 22.06 11.56
C VAL A 102 -1.09 22.15 12.70
N ASP A 103 -1.56 22.35 13.92
CA ASP A 103 -0.71 22.55 15.10
C ASP A 103 -0.12 21.21 15.54
N VAL A 104 1.06 20.86 14.99
CA VAL A 104 1.71 19.56 15.22
C VAL A 104 2.35 19.55 16.61
N SER A 105 1.77 18.80 17.54
CA SER A 105 2.34 18.61 18.87
C SER A 105 3.72 17.93 18.81
N PRO A 106 4.65 18.23 19.74
CA PRO A 106 6.06 17.83 19.58
C PRO A 106 6.34 16.32 19.58
N GLU A 107 5.37 15.52 20.00
CA GLU A 107 5.52 14.10 20.33
C GLU A 107 5.73 13.20 19.09
N THR A 108 5.32 13.65 17.90
CA THR A 108 5.43 12.85 16.66
C THR A 108 6.87 12.72 16.14
N MET A 109 7.83 13.51 16.65
CA MET A 109 9.21 13.55 16.16
C MET A 109 10.11 12.37 16.59
N ALA A 110 9.64 11.49 17.48
CA ALA A 110 10.49 10.53 18.19
C ALA A 110 10.73 9.17 17.51
N THR A 111 10.00 8.79 16.44
CA THR A 111 10.15 7.47 15.80
C THR A 111 10.48 7.53 14.30
N HIS A 112 11.64 6.97 13.96
CA HIS A 112 12.31 6.95 12.65
C HIS A 112 12.97 8.29 12.23
N GLY A 113 14.31 8.27 12.18
CA GLY A 113 15.13 9.47 12.07
C GLY A 113 15.38 10.02 10.66
N LEU A 114 15.91 11.25 10.67
CA LEU A 114 15.96 12.26 9.60
C LEU A 114 14.58 12.92 9.34
N PRO A 115 14.42 14.23 9.59
CA PRO A 115 13.22 14.94 9.17
C PRO A 115 13.14 14.94 7.64
N ALA A 116 11.93 14.79 7.10
CA ALA A 116 11.68 15.18 5.73
C ALA A 116 11.90 16.70 5.64
N VAL A 117 12.98 17.13 4.99
CA VAL A 117 13.25 18.56 4.76
C VAL A 117 12.06 19.11 3.96
N PRO A 118 11.24 20.02 4.52
CA PRO A 118 10.15 20.60 3.76
C PRO A 118 10.77 21.40 2.60
N PRO A 119 10.22 21.32 1.37
CA PRO A 119 10.69 22.17 0.29
C PRO A 119 10.53 23.64 0.69
N ALA A 120 11.39 24.51 0.17
CA ALA A 120 11.55 25.89 0.67
C ALA A 120 10.28 26.78 0.68
N ASN A 121 9.19 26.34 0.04
CA ASN A 121 7.90 27.02 -0.01
C ASN A 121 6.83 26.37 0.89
N GLY A 122 7.19 25.40 1.75
CA GLY A 122 6.29 24.74 2.72
C GLY A 122 5.29 23.72 2.16
N THR A 123 4.97 23.77 0.86
CA THR A 123 3.99 22.88 0.22
C THR A 123 4.43 21.42 0.21
N THR A 124 3.62 20.52 0.78
CA THR A 124 3.83 19.07 0.65
C THR A 124 3.12 18.53 -0.59
N THR A 125 3.86 17.76 -1.39
CA THR A 125 3.33 17.16 -2.63
C THR A 125 2.76 15.79 -2.34
N THR A 126 1.47 15.61 -2.57
CA THR A 126 0.74 14.37 -2.31
C THR A 126 0.28 13.76 -3.63
N ILE A 127 0.54 12.47 -3.86
CA ILE A 127 -0.02 11.73 -4.99
C ILE A 127 -1.34 11.08 -4.59
N VAL A 128 -2.27 11.03 -5.56
CA VAL A 128 -3.55 10.32 -5.43
C VAL A 128 -3.45 9.01 -6.20
N LEU A 129 -3.61 7.91 -5.49
CA LEU A 129 -3.64 6.55 -6.02
C LEU A 129 -5.01 5.91 -5.74
N GLU A 130 -5.37 4.88 -6.48
CA GLU A 130 -6.48 4.01 -6.06
C GLU A 130 -6.13 3.27 -4.76
N ASN A 131 -7.11 3.02 -3.90
CA ASN A 131 -6.89 2.18 -2.73
C ASN A 131 -7.05 0.69 -3.10
N LEU A 132 -5.93 -0.04 -3.12
CA LEU A 132 -5.92 -1.48 -3.41
C LEU A 132 -6.67 -2.34 -2.38
N THR A 133 -7.01 -1.81 -1.19
CA THR A 133 -7.87 -2.50 -0.21
C THR A 133 -9.34 -2.11 -0.32
N TYR A 134 -9.72 -1.23 -1.25
CA TYR A 134 -11.11 -0.81 -1.40
C TYR A 134 -11.98 -1.99 -1.85
N GLY A 135 -13.18 -2.11 -1.26
CA GLY A 135 -14.10 -3.21 -1.53
C GLY A 135 -13.78 -4.55 -0.84
N PHE A 136 -12.62 -4.69 -0.17
CA PHE A 136 -12.35 -5.81 0.75
C PHE A 136 -13.04 -5.56 2.10
N HIS A 137 -13.54 -6.63 2.73
CA HIS A 137 -14.14 -6.59 4.06
C HIS A 137 -13.10 -6.96 5.13
N LYS A 138 -12.29 -7.98 4.86
CA LYS A 138 -11.24 -8.50 5.74
C LYS A 138 -9.91 -8.61 4.96
N PRO A 139 -9.33 -7.49 4.50
CA PRO A 139 -8.13 -7.50 3.67
C PRO A 139 -6.93 -8.09 4.41
N CYS A 140 -6.53 -9.29 4.02
CA CYS A 140 -5.29 -9.92 4.45
C CYS A 140 -4.17 -9.40 3.56
N ILE A 141 -3.21 -8.66 4.12
CA ILE A 141 -2.21 -7.88 3.37
C ILE A 141 -0.79 -8.26 3.78
N LEU A 142 0.11 -8.43 2.83
CA LEU A 142 1.55 -8.62 3.03
C LEU A 142 2.37 -7.67 2.12
N ASP A 143 3.24 -6.86 2.74
CA ASP A 143 4.28 -6.08 2.03
C ASP A 143 5.58 -6.91 1.99
N VAL A 144 6.02 -7.29 0.79
CA VAL A 144 7.26 -8.04 0.54
C VAL A 144 8.29 -7.12 -0.10
N LYS A 145 9.36 -6.77 0.63
CA LYS A 145 10.49 -6.01 0.08
C LYS A 145 11.24 -6.84 -0.94
N LEU A 146 11.57 -6.23 -2.07
CA LEU A 146 12.46 -6.78 -3.07
C LEU A 146 13.83 -6.08 -3.06
N GLY A 147 14.85 -6.83 -3.49
CA GLY A 147 16.20 -6.36 -3.75
C GLY A 147 17.21 -6.73 -2.67
N THR A 148 18.41 -7.10 -3.12
CA THR A 148 19.62 -7.26 -2.28
C THR A 148 20.24 -5.90 -1.92
N ILE A 149 20.07 -4.90 -2.78
CA ILE A 149 20.49 -3.51 -2.59
C ILE A 149 19.28 -2.67 -2.19
N LEU A 150 19.38 -1.97 -1.06
CA LEU A 150 18.28 -1.21 -0.45
C LEU A 150 18.53 0.32 -0.42
N TYR A 151 19.51 0.83 -1.16
CA TYR A 151 19.86 2.25 -1.23
C TYR A 151 20.03 2.74 -2.67
N ASP A 152 19.60 3.97 -2.92
CA ASP A 152 19.81 4.66 -4.19
C ASP A 152 21.30 4.99 -4.41
N GLU A 153 21.73 5.08 -5.67
CA GLU A 153 23.08 5.52 -6.04
C GLU A 153 23.37 6.95 -5.53
N ASP A 154 22.35 7.81 -5.45
CA ASP A 154 22.42 9.18 -4.92
C ASP A 154 22.26 9.29 -3.40
N ALA A 155 22.00 8.17 -2.69
CA ALA A 155 21.71 8.22 -1.26
C ALA A 155 22.91 8.78 -0.46
N PRO A 156 22.68 9.61 0.59
CA PRO A 156 23.75 10.06 1.48
C PRO A 156 24.52 8.89 2.11
N PRO A 157 25.83 9.02 2.40
CA PRO A 157 26.65 7.92 2.90
C PRO A 157 26.06 7.19 4.12
N GLU A 158 25.53 7.92 5.10
CA GLU A 158 24.88 7.37 6.29
C GLU A 158 23.62 6.55 5.94
N LYS A 159 22.78 7.04 5.00
CA LYS A 159 21.63 6.27 4.46
C LYS A 159 22.11 5.00 3.75
N LYS A 160 23.18 5.06 2.97
CA LYS A 160 23.76 3.88 2.28
C LYS A 160 24.25 2.84 3.29
N GLU A 161 25.10 3.22 4.25
CA GLU A 161 25.63 2.32 5.28
C GLU A 161 24.51 1.68 6.11
N ARG A 162 23.52 2.49 6.53
CA ARG A 162 22.33 2.03 7.25
C ARG A 162 21.52 0.99 6.45
N MET A 163 21.40 1.18 5.14
CA MET A 163 20.71 0.23 4.25
C MET A 163 21.54 -1.01 3.93
N ILE A 164 22.87 -0.92 3.80
CA ILE A 164 23.79 -2.06 3.68
C ILE A 164 23.68 -2.95 4.93
N ARG A 165 23.80 -2.34 6.13
CA ARG A 165 23.63 -3.02 7.42
C ARG A 165 22.24 -3.65 7.55
N THR A 166 21.20 -2.98 7.05
CA THR A 166 19.82 -3.51 7.02
C THR A 166 19.68 -4.70 6.06
N ALA A 167 20.32 -4.66 4.88
CA ALA A 167 20.31 -5.77 3.94
C ALA A 167 21.03 -7.00 4.51
N ALA A 168 22.25 -6.81 5.04
CA ALA A 168 23.08 -7.88 5.60
C ALA A 168 22.47 -8.56 6.84
N ASN A 169 21.82 -7.79 7.72
CA ASN A 169 21.21 -8.32 8.94
C ASN A 169 19.80 -8.92 8.72
N THR A 170 19.33 -9.02 7.47
CA THR A 170 18.01 -9.59 7.15
C THR A 170 18.08 -10.50 5.92
N THR A 171 16.98 -11.16 5.57
CA THR A 171 16.88 -12.05 4.39
C THR A 171 17.14 -11.35 3.05
N SER A 172 17.08 -10.00 3.00
CA SER A 172 17.25 -9.22 1.77
C SER A 172 18.59 -9.49 1.06
N LEU A 173 19.73 -9.52 1.77
CA LEU A 173 21.02 -9.69 1.10
C LEU A 173 21.21 -11.10 0.50
N SER A 174 20.70 -12.14 1.17
CA SER A 174 20.91 -13.54 0.79
C SER A 174 19.83 -14.09 -0.16
N THR A 175 18.62 -13.53 -0.17
CA THR A 175 17.49 -14.04 -0.97
C THR A 175 16.85 -13.00 -1.89
N GLY A 176 17.22 -11.71 -1.76
CA GLY A 176 16.54 -10.62 -2.45
C GLY A 176 15.11 -10.33 -1.96
N VAL A 177 14.63 -11.04 -0.92
CA VAL A 177 13.26 -10.99 -0.41
C VAL A 177 13.25 -10.71 1.09
N ARG A 178 12.32 -9.86 1.56
CA ARG A 178 12.04 -9.72 3.00
C ARG A 178 10.59 -9.28 3.25
N LEU A 179 9.85 -10.08 4.01
CA LEU A 179 8.54 -9.71 4.55
C LEU A 179 8.72 -8.43 5.41
N THR A 180 8.03 -7.33 5.11
CA THR A 180 8.18 -6.09 5.91
C THR A 180 7.09 -5.91 6.96
N GLY A 181 5.96 -6.60 6.82
CA GLY A 181 4.84 -6.61 7.75
C GLY A 181 3.62 -7.21 7.06
N PHE A 182 2.74 -7.86 7.83
CA PHE A 182 1.49 -8.40 7.29
C PHE A 182 0.38 -8.48 8.32
N GLN A 183 -0.86 -8.59 7.83
CA GLN A 183 -2.07 -8.78 8.63
C GLN A 183 -2.91 -9.92 8.02
N VAL A 184 -3.49 -10.77 8.87
CA VAL A 184 -4.38 -11.87 8.43
C VAL A 184 -5.60 -11.93 9.33
N TYR A 185 -6.78 -12.06 8.73
CA TYR A 185 -8.06 -12.15 9.44
C TYR A 185 -8.46 -13.59 9.78
N ALA A 186 -9.27 -13.71 10.83
CA ALA A 186 -10.13 -14.86 11.04
C ALA A 186 -11.55 -14.54 10.55
N ASN A 187 -12.23 -15.53 9.96
CA ASN A 187 -13.57 -15.33 9.40
C ASN A 187 -14.60 -14.89 10.46
N ASP A 188 -14.44 -15.35 11.69
CA ASP A 188 -15.28 -15.08 12.86
C ASP A 188 -14.82 -13.89 13.72
N HIS A 189 -13.66 -13.26 13.43
CA HIS A 189 -13.13 -12.13 14.21
C HIS A 189 -13.19 -10.80 13.43
N PRO A 190 -13.57 -9.65 14.06
CA PRO A 190 -13.64 -8.36 13.38
C PRO A 190 -12.26 -7.71 13.12
N ASP A 191 -11.27 -7.98 13.97
CA ASP A 191 -9.90 -7.43 13.85
C ASP A 191 -8.90 -8.47 13.28
N PRO A 192 -7.83 -8.04 12.59
CA PRO A 192 -6.80 -8.93 12.07
C PRO A 192 -5.70 -9.27 13.09
N VAL A 193 -5.08 -10.44 12.90
CA VAL A 193 -3.81 -10.80 13.54
C VAL A 193 -2.66 -10.07 12.83
N LEU A 194 -2.05 -9.11 13.52
CA LEU A 194 -0.93 -8.30 12.99
C LEU A 194 0.42 -8.99 13.23
N THR A 195 1.22 -9.15 12.18
CA THR A 195 2.63 -9.58 12.26
C THR A 195 3.55 -8.39 11.92
N PRO A 196 4.23 -7.78 12.92
CA PRO A 196 4.85 -6.46 12.77
C PRO A 196 6.22 -6.50 12.08
N LYS A 197 6.69 -5.31 11.65
CA LYS A 197 7.97 -5.08 10.95
C LYS A 197 9.24 -5.55 11.68
N LYS A 198 9.13 -6.03 12.92
CA LYS A 198 10.19 -6.68 13.70
C LYS A 198 10.39 -8.14 13.27
N TYR A 199 9.32 -8.90 13.03
CA TYR A 199 9.36 -10.34 12.69
C TYR A 199 10.18 -10.58 11.41
N GLY A 200 9.87 -9.85 10.34
CA GLY A 200 10.60 -9.90 9.07
C GLY A 200 12.05 -9.41 9.12
N LYS A 201 12.50 -8.81 10.24
CA LYS A 201 13.91 -8.47 10.49
C LYS A 201 14.64 -9.53 11.33
N THR A 202 13.92 -10.43 12.01
CA THR A 202 14.50 -11.46 12.87
C THR A 202 14.54 -12.84 12.21
N ILE A 203 13.60 -13.16 11.31
CA ILE A 203 13.62 -14.42 10.55
C ILE A 203 14.87 -14.57 9.68
N LYS A 204 15.24 -15.83 9.44
CA LYS A 204 16.38 -16.24 8.61
C LYS A 204 15.88 -16.84 7.28
N PRO A 205 16.73 -16.97 6.24
CA PRO A 205 16.31 -17.50 4.94
C PRO A 205 15.57 -18.84 5.00
N GLU A 206 16.04 -19.74 5.86
CA GLU A 206 15.46 -21.05 6.16
C GLU A 206 14.03 -20.98 6.73
N HIS A 207 13.64 -19.85 7.34
CA HIS A 207 12.32 -19.58 7.91
C HIS A 207 11.43 -18.68 7.02
N LEU A 208 11.87 -18.35 5.80
CA LEU A 208 11.00 -17.67 4.84
C LEU A 208 9.77 -18.51 4.44
N PRO A 209 9.85 -19.84 4.24
CA PRO A 209 8.67 -20.67 3.98
C PRO A 209 7.65 -20.59 5.14
N ASP A 210 8.12 -20.68 6.39
CA ASP A 210 7.29 -20.55 7.59
C ASP A 210 6.61 -19.17 7.65
N GLY A 211 7.35 -18.11 7.32
CA GLY A 211 6.83 -16.73 7.28
C GLY A 211 5.79 -16.49 6.18
N ILE A 212 5.91 -17.18 5.03
CA ILE A 212 4.90 -17.18 3.96
C ILE A 212 3.68 -18.02 4.37
N ALA A 213 3.87 -19.20 4.96
CA ALA A 213 2.79 -20.03 5.47
C ALA A 213 1.99 -19.32 6.60
N ARG A 214 2.67 -18.51 7.43
CA ARG A 214 2.03 -17.65 8.44
C ARG A 214 1.18 -16.52 7.85
N PHE A 215 1.46 -16.09 6.61
CA PHE A 215 0.58 -15.18 5.87
C PHE A 215 -0.56 -15.91 5.14
N PHE A 216 -0.38 -17.19 4.82
CA PHE A 216 -1.37 -18.06 4.16
C PHE A 216 -1.85 -19.22 5.05
N PRO A 217 -2.40 -18.97 6.26
CA PRO A 217 -2.95 -20.04 7.08
C PRO A 217 -4.23 -20.61 6.47
N PHE A 218 -4.43 -21.91 6.63
CA PHE A 218 -5.70 -22.58 6.36
C PHE A 218 -6.45 -22.84 7.67
N ARG A 219 -7.78 -22.81 7.60
CA ARG A 219 -8.66 -23.20 8.70
C ARG A 219 -9.82 -24.01 8.15
N HIS A 220 -10.05 -25.18 8.72
CA HIS A 220 -11.23 -25.97 8.38
C HIS A 220 -12.48 -25.29 8.95
N PRO A 221 -13.60 -25.27 8.21
CA PRO A 221 -14.91 -24.95 8.79
C PRO A 221 -15.16 -25.81 10.03
N ALA A 222 -15.64 -25.20 11.11
CA ALA A 222 -15.96 -25.94 12.32
C ALA A 222 -17.04 -26.98 12.02
N SER A 223 -16.71 -28.27 12.21
CA SER A 223 -17.71 -29.33 12.15
C SER A 223 -18.75 -29.09 13.23
N SER A 224 -20.04 -29.17 12.90
CA SER A 224 -21.16 -28.87 13.80
C SER A 224 -21.41 -29.97 14.85
N THR A 225 -20.38 -30.69 15.29
CA THR A 225 -20.46 -31.88 16.14
C THR A 225 -19.30 -31.92 17.14
N THR A 226 -19.62 -32.24 18.40
CA THR A 226 -18.74 -32.38 19.59
C THR A 226 -17.94 -31.15 20.01
N ALA A 227 -18.23 -30.65 21.22
CA ALA A 227 -17.39 -29.68 21.91
C ALA A 227 -16.08 -30.35 22.39
N PRO A 228 -14.94 -29.63 22.41
CA PRO A 228 -13.67 -30.17 22.86
C PRO A 228 -13.63 -30.32 24.39
N LEU A 229 -12.93 -31.36 24.86
CA LEU A 229 -12.61 -31.54 26.29
C LEU A 229 -11.46 -30.62 26.68
N SER A 230 -11.65 -29.86 27.77
CA SER A 230 -10.65 -28.92 28.30
C SER A 230 -9.45 -29.65 28.92
N PHE A 231 -8.26 -29.41 28.39
CA PHE A 231 -6.99 -29.76 29.04
C PHE A 231 -6.19 -28.48 29.34
N PRO A 232 -5.62 -28.30 30.54
CA PRO A 232 -4.83 -27.12 30.86
C PRO A 232 -3.45 -27.21 30.20
N SER A 233 -3.13 -26.28 29.30
CA SER A 233 -1.76 -26.05 28.84
C SER A 233 -1.00 -25.15 29.82
N SER A 234 0.31 -25.35 29.90
CA SER A 234 1.24 -24.52 30.68
C SER A 234 2.22 -23.76 29.77
N SER A 235 3.08 -22.95 30.40
CA SER A 235 4.20 -22.17 29.83
C SER A 235 3.88 -21.10 28.77
N ASP A 236 3.85 -19.85 29.22
CA ASP A 236 4.66 -18.73 28.72
C ASP A 236 4.99 -18.68 27.21
N ASP A 237 4.07 -18.15 26.41
CA ASP A 237 4.39 -17.46 25.15
C ASP A 237 3.58 -16.15 25.02
N ILE A 238 3.94 -15.30 24.07
CA ILE A 238 3.46 -13.93 23.92
C ILE A 238 1.99 -13.90 23.52
N THR A 239 1.17 -13.21 24.33
CA THR A 239 -0.29 -13.09 24.19
C THR A 239 -0.74 -12.61 22.80
N THR A 240 -1.10 -13.55 21.94
CA THR A 240 -2.23 -13.37 21.00
C THR A 240 -3.52 -13.31 21.80
N PRO A 241 -4.58 -12.60 21.37
CA PRO A 241 -5.91 -12.79 21.94
C PRO A 241 -6.34 -14.26 21.73
N ASP A 242 -6.51 -15.01 22.82
CA ASP A 242 -6.31 -16.47 22.91
C ASP A 242 -7.30 -17.38 22.14
N ASN A 243 -8.05 -16.86 21.16
CA ASN A 243 -8.96 -17.65 20.33
C ASN A 243 -9.06 -17.18 18.86
N ILE A 244 -8.24 -16.22 18.40
CA ILE A 244 -8.27 -15.79 16.99
C ILE A 244 -7.52 -16.80 16.12
N GLN A 245 -8.27 -17.62 15.38
CA GLN A 245 -7.71 -18.57 14.40
C GLN A 245 -7.85 -18.03 12.97
N PRO A 246 -6.82 -17.35 12.41
CA PRO A 246 -6.87 -16.82 11.05
C PRO A 246 -6.86 -17.92 9.99
N GLY A 247 -7.33 -17.60 8.78
CA GLY A 247 -7.13 -18.43 7.59
C GLY A 247 -8.38 -18.75 6.77
N LEU A 248 -8.13 -19.29 5.57
CA LEU A 248 -9.15 -19.65 4.58
C LEU A 248 -9.48 -21.15 4.58
N PRO A 249 -10.65 -21.57 4.05
CA PRO A 249 -10.92 -22.98 3.79
C PRO A 249 -9.86 -23.55 2.83
N PRO A 250 -9.41 -24.81 3.00
CA PRO A 250 -8.31 -25.36 2.21
C PRO A 250 -8.49 -25.28 0.69
N LEU A 251 -9.72 -25.39 0.18
CA LEU A 251 -10.01 -25.28 -1.25
C LEU A 251 -9.86 -23.83 -1.76
N SER A 252 -10.42 -22.84 -1.05
CA SER A 252 -10.27 -21.43 -1.38
C SER A 252 -8.80 -21.02 -1.33
N LEU A 253 -8.06 -21.47 -0.30
CA LEU A 253 -6.63 -21.21 -0.19
C LEU A 253 -5.83 -21.86 -1.35
N PHE A 254 -6.15 -23.09 -1.73
CA PHE A 254 -5.50 -23.76 -2.86
C PHE A 254 -5.72 -23.01 -4.18
N VAL A 255 -6.94 -22.54 -4.45
CA VAL A 255 -7.26 -21.70 -5.62
C VAL A 255 -6.51 -20.37 -5.56
N LEU A 256 -6.51 -19.68 -4.41
CA LEU A 256 -5.79 -18.44 -4.20
C LEU A 256 -4.28 -18.60 -4.46
N LEU A 257 -3.63 -19.61 -3.88
CA LEU A 257 -2.21 -19.87 -4.05
C LEU A 257 -1.86 -20.23 -5.50
N THR A 258 -2.73 -20.99 -6.19
CA THR A 258 -2.57 -21.31 -7.62
C THR A 258 -2.60 -20.04 -8.47
N ARG A 259 -3.61 -19.18 -8.28
CA ARG A 259 -3.74 -17.90 -9.02
C ARG A 259 -2.65 -16.90 -8.67
N LEU A 260 -2.17 -16.91 -7.42
CA LEU A 260 -1.04 -16.09 -6.99
C LEU A 260 0.27 -16.53 -7.65
N LEU A 261 0.51 -17.83 -7.81
CA LEU A 261 1.69 -18.33 -8.52
C LEU A 261 1.66 -17.91 -10.00
N GLU A 262 0.53 -18.13 -10.69
CA GLU A 262 0.30 -17.63 -12.06
C GLU A 262 0.45 -16.11 -12.19
N ALA A 263 0.17 -15.34 -11.13
CA ALA A 263 0.38 -13.89 -11.10
C ALA A 263 1.85 -13.53 -10.89
N LEU A 264 2.54 -14.16 -9.94
CA LEU A 264 3.96 -13.91 -9.66
C LEU A 264 4.85 -14.30 -10.85
N GLU A 265 4.50 -15.34 -11.61
CA GLU A 265 5.21 -15.69 -12.86
C GLU A 265 5.06 -14.63 -13.94
N ARG A 266 3.85 -14.09 -14.14
CA ARG A 266 3.61 -12.98 -15.09
C ARG A 266 4.28 -11.68 -14.65
N LEU A 267 4.28 -11.37 -13.35
CA LEU A 267 5.01 -10.25 -12.79
C LEU A 267 6.53 -10.42 -12.97
N ARG A 268 7.06 -11.64 -12.80
CA ARG A 268 8.48 -11.94 -13.04
C ARG A 268 8.85 -11.76 -14.51
N ALA A 269 7.98 -12.12 -15.45
CA ALA A 269 8.19 -11.85 -16.87
C ALA A 269 8.18 -10.34 -17.16
N ALA A 270 7.18 -9.62 -16.66
CA ALA A 270 7.08 -8.17 -16.80
C ALA A 270 8.29 -7.42 -16.21
N LEU A 271 8.82 -7.84 -15.06
CA LEU A 271 10.03 -7.30 -14.45
C LEU A 271 11.32 -7.63 -15.21
N ALA A 272 11.32 -8.68 -16.05
CA ALA A 272 12.47 -9.02 -16.90
C ALA A 272 12.46 -8.26 -18.24
N GLU A 273 11.28 -7.85 -18.72
CA GLU A 273 11.10 -7.01 -19.91
C GLU A 273 11.23 -5.50 -19.61
N ALA A 274 11.08 -5.09 -18.35
CA ALA A 274 11.00 -3.68 -17.99
C ALA A 274 12.36 -2.99 -17.78
N GLU A 275 12.57 -1.87 -18.49
CA GLU A 275 13.82 -1.09 -18.46
C GLU A 275 13.91 -0.16 -17.24
N VAL A 276 13.87 -0.72 -16.02
CA VAL A 276 13.79 0.06 -14.77
C VAL A 276 14.62 -0.52 -13.62
N ARG A 277 15.26 0.36 -12.82
CA ARG A 277 15.73 0.02 -11.47
C ARG A 277 14.74 0.51 -10.42
N ILE A 278 14.06 -0.42 -9.74
CA ILE A 278 13.21 -0.11 -8.58
C ILE A 278 13.96 -0.49 -7.30
N VAL A 279 14.69 0.46 -6.72
CA VAL A 279 15.42 0.23 -5.47
C VAL A 279 14.47 0.25 -4.27
N GLY A 280 14.45 -0.85 -3.51
CA GLY A 280 13.57 -0.95 -2.36
C GLY A 280 12.08 -0.85 -2.71
N GLY A 281 11.68 -1.34 -3.89
CA GLY A 281 10.28 -1.64 -4.17
C GLY A 281 9.74 -2.74 -3.25
N SER A 282 8.42 -2.83 -3.14
CA SER A 282 7.74 -3.96 -2.51
C SER A 282 6.69 -4.53 -3.46
N ILE A 283 6.48 -5.85 -3.43
CA ILE A 283 5.21 -6.45 -3.88
C ILE A 283 4.23 -6.34 -2.72
N LEU A 284 3.00 -5.89 -2.99
CA LEU A 284 1.90 -5.94 -2.03
C LEU A 284 0.97 -7.07 -2.45
N ILE A 285 0.79 -8.06 -1.58
CA ILE A 285 -0.15 -9.17 -1.80
C ILE A 285 -1.37 -8.93 -0.92
N ILE A 286 -2.56 -8.99 -1.50
CA ILE A 286 -3.84 -8.78 -0.81
C ILE A 286 -4.77 -9.94 -1.15
N TYR A 287 -5.48 -10.47 -0.16
CA TYR A 287 -6.60 -11.39 -0.35
C TYR A 287 -7.73 -11.12 0.65
N GLU A 288 -8.92 -11.65 0.37
CA GLU A 288 -10.10 -11.49 1.22
C GLU A 288 -10.13 -12.58 2.31
N GLY A 289 -10.31 -12.19 3.58
CA GLY A 289 -10.38 -13.10 4.72
C GLY A 289 -11.82 -13.51 5.10
N ASP A 290 -12.82 -12.85 4.52
CA ASP A 290 -14.24 -13.21 4.64
C ASP A 290 -14.59 -14.37 3.70
N TRP A 291 -14.92 -15.53 4.27
CA TRP A 291 -15.21 -16.76 3.51
C TRP A 291 -16.46 -16.66 2.63
N ALA A 292 -17.34 -15.67 2.84
CA ALA A 292 -18.48 -15.41 1.95
C ALA A 292 -18.10 -14.59 0.71
N ARG A 293 -16.85 -14.12 0.62
CA ARG A 293 -16.35 -13.17 -0.39
C ARG A 293 -14.99 -13.56 -1.03
N ALA A 294 -14.38 -14.67 -0.59
CA ALA A 294 -13.04 -15.13 -0.95
C ALA A 294 -13.01 -16.30 -1.95
#